data_AF-A0A7S1X6S8-F1
#
_entry.id   AF-A0A7S1X6S8-F1
#
_cell.length_a   1.000
_cell.length_b   1.000
_cell.length_c   1.000
_cell.angle_alpha   90.00
_cell.angle_beta   90.00
_cell.angle_gamma   90.00
#
_symmetry.space_group_name_H-M   'P 1'
#
loop_
_entity.id
_entity.type
_entity.pdbx_description
1 polymer ?
#
loop_
_entity_poly.entity_id
_entity_poly.type
_entity_poly.pdbx_seq_one_letter_code
_entity_poly.pdbx_strand_id
1 'polypeptide(L)'
;DSLLVFSQTTIIPRGATVPIRQKVDFSTHFNRQPCVLVEVCEGQAAQAKDNDLLMMFELSGVPFMQAGEPRIGASFDVDHNGILTLDVTDTSSGGRNEVAPLVNMRRLSTAQIEDSVTAEAAMYAADEAHRIRVTAREELGRYADAVRQAIRAPLDAVRMSEGEEVEILEAREAAEVGLQTAAEYLAVSPLLEMEAYQTALSELQRQTSRILPLSEAKRKEAAGASAAEVESLVDGLPSDHGAAI
;
A
#
# COMPACT_ATOMS: atom_id res chain seq x y z
N ASP A 1 6.75 31.49 3.70
CA ASP A 1 5.83 32.43 3.04
C ASP A 1 4.61 32.63 3.94
N SER A 2 4.82 33.20 5.13
CA SER A 2 4.13 32.73 6.34
C SER A 2 3.95 33.83 7.38
N LEU A 3 2.78 33.89 8.03
CA LEU A 3 2.39 34.92 8.99
C LEU A 3 2.32 34.30 10.39
N LEU A 4 3.07 34.86 11.35
CA LEU A 4 3.12 34.35 12.72
C LEU A 4 2.03 34.98 13.57
N VAL A 5 1.19 34.15 14.19
CA VAL A 5 0.07 34.59 15.02
C VAL A 5 0.28 34.13 16.46
N PHE A 6 0.15 35.09 17.40
CA PHE A 6 0.03 34.83 18.84
C PHE A 6 -1.31 35.41 19.31
N SER A 7 -2.21 34.56 19.82
CA SER A 7 -3.52 34.96 20.38
C SER A 7 -4.20 36.10 19.61
N GLN A 8 -4.44 35.90 18.30
CA GLN A 8 -5.08 36.84 17.37
C GLN A 8 -4.24 38.04 16.87
N THR A 9 -2.99 38.19 17.30
CA THR A 9 -2.09 39.26 16.83
C THR A 9 -1.13 38.73 15.78
N THR A 10 -1.13 39.37 14.60
CA THR A 10 -0.11 39.17 13.57
C THR A 10 1.20 39.79 14.03
N ILE A 11 2.23 38.97 14.20
CA ILE A 11 3.57 39.42 14.59
C ILE A 11 4.36 39.77 13.34
N ILE A 12 4.64 38.79 12.49
CA ILE A 12 5.40 38.98 11.24
C ILE A 12 4.44 38.92 10.06
N PRO A 13 4.27 40.02 9.28
CA PRO A 13 3.38 40.02 8.13
C PRO A 13 3.97 39.21 6.97
N ARG A 14 3.09 38.68 6.13
CA ARG A 14 3.50 37.97 4.91
C ARG A 14 4.28 38.90 3.97
N GLY A 15 5.35 38.38 3.39
CA GLY A 15 6.21 39.12 2.47
C GLY A 15 7.15 40.11 3.15
N ALA A 16 7.27 40.06 4.49
CA ALA A 16 8.30 40.79 5.19
C ALA A 16 9.70 40.37 4.70
N THR A 17 10.55 41.35 4.45
CA THR A 17 11.93 41.11 4.04
C THR A 17 12.69 40.46 5.19
N VAL A 18 13.23 39.27 4.93
CA VAL A 18 14.06 38.51 5.87
C VAL A 18 15.54 38.89 5.64
N PRO A 19 16.37 39.06 6.68
CA PRO A 19 16.14 38.78 8.10
C PRO A 19 15.28 39.83 8.80
N ILE A 20 14.41 39.38 9.72
CA ILE A 20 13.51 40.25 10.49
C ILE A 20 13.42 39.80 11.94
N ARG A 21 13.53 40.77 12.86
CA ARG A 21 13.30 40.56 14.28
C ARG A 21 12.15 41.43 14.76
N GLN A 22 11.18 40.82 15.43
CA GLN A 22 10.03 41.54 16.02
C GLN A 22 9.85 41.16 17.47
N LYS A 23 9.60 42.17 18.31
CA LYS A 23 9.36 41.99 19.74
C LYS A 23 7.93 42.38 20.06
N VAL A 24 7.24 41.54 20.83
CA VAL A 24 5.88 41.77 21.30
C VAL A 24 5.81 41.45 22.78
N ASP A 25 5.21 42.36 23.53
CA ASP A 25 4.97 42.18 24.96
C ASP A 25 3.53 41.72 25.18
N PHE A 26 3.33 40.75 26.07
CA PHE A 26 2.04 40.20 26.47
C PHE A 26 1.97 40.00 27.99
N SER A 27 0.78 39.66 28.47
CA SER A 27 0.49 39.51 29.90
C SER A 27 -0.45 38.34 30.16
N THR A 28 -0.66 38.00 31.44
CA THR A 28 -1.56 36.93 31.88
C THR A 28 -3.03 37.32 31.71
N HIS A 29 -3.86 36.34 31.39
CA HIS A 29 -5.31 36.53 31.26
C HIS A 29 -6.05 36.32 32.58
N PHE A 30 -5.49 35.50 33.48
CA PHE A 30 -6.10 35.20 34.77
C PHE A 30 -5.23 35.68 35.95
N ASN A 31 -5.88 36.03 37.05
CA ASN A 31 -5.21 36.40 38.29
C ASN A 31 -4.41 35.21 38.85
N ARG A 32 -3.20 35.49 39.35
CA ARG A 32 -2.32 34.49 39.99
C ARG A 32 -2.07 33.26 39.12
N GLN A 33 -1.97 33.45 37.82
CA GLN A 33 -1.68 32.40 36.85
C GLN A 33 -0.20 31.95 36.98
N PRO A 34 0.08 30.70 37.40
CA PRO A 34 1.46 30.22 37.65
C PRO A 34 2.24 29.88 36.38
N CYS A 35 1.52 29.62 35.28
CA CYS A 35 2.08 29.26 33.99
C CYS A 35 1.25 29.84 32.83
N VAL A 36 1.92 30.19 31.74
CA VAL A 36 1.30 30.73 30.52
C VAL A 36 1.61 29.80 29.36
N LEU A 37 0.57 29.36 28.66
CA LEU A 37 0.72 28.62 27.41
C LEU A 37 0.93 29.61 26.26
N VAL A 38 2.02 29.44 25.54
CA VAL A 38 2.34 30.24 24.34
C VAL A 38 2.21 29.34 23.13
N GLU A 39 1.30 29.71 22.23
CA GLU A 39 1.05 29.04 20.95
C GLU A 39 1.48 29.97 19.82
N VAL A 40 2.30 29.45 18.91
CA VAL A 40 2.75 30.15 17.70
C VAL A 40 2.18 29.41 16.50
N CYS A 41 1.39 30.11 15.71
CA CYS A 41 0.79 29.56 14.50
C CYS A 41 1.30 30.25 13.24
N GLU A 42 1.29 29.53 12.13
CA GLU A 42 1.50 30.01 10.77
C GLU A 42 0.17 30.03 10.00
N GLY A 43 -0.23 31.20 9.50
CA GLY A 43 -1.37 31.29 8.58
C GLY A 43 -2.00 32.68 8.49
N GLN A 44 -3.01 32.83 7.62
CA GLN A 44 -3.65 34.11 7.31
C GLN A 44 -5.08 34.22 7.85
N ALA A 45 -5.59 33.19 8.52
CA ALA A 45 -6.92 33.21 9.10
C ALA A 45 -6.98 34.14 10.32
N ALA A 46 -8.13 34.77 10.54
CA ALA A 46 -8.34 35.72 11.63
C ALA A 46 -8.32 35.06 13.02
N GLN A 47 -8.61 33.76 13.12
CA GLN A 47 -8.58 33.01 14.37
C GLN A 47 -7.40 32.05 14.38
N ALA A 48 -6.67 31.99 15.50
CA ALA A 48 -5.48 31.16 15.64
C ALA A 48 -5.76 29.66 15.43
N LYS A 49 -6.99 29.20 15.76
CA LYS A 49 -7.44 27.81 15.59
C LYS A 49 -7.52 27.34 14.13
N ASP A 50 -7.67 28.28 13.19
CA ASP A 50 -7.82 28.01 11.76
C ASP A 50 -6.47 28.16 11.02
N ASN A 51 -5.38 28.40 11.77
CA ASN A 51 -4.02 28.49 11.28
C ASN A 51 -3.21 27.26 11.73
N ASP A 52 -2.10 26.97 11.06
CA ASP A 52 -1.27 25.82 11.37
C ASP A 52 -0.43 26.06 12.62
N LEU A 53 -0.56 25.23 13.65
CA LEU A 53 0.27 25.31 14.85
C LEU A 53 1.72 24.97 14.51
N LEU A 54 2.65 25.91 14.74
CA LEU A 54 4.09 25.69 14.59
C LEU A 54 4.73 25.24 15.90
N MET A 55 4.34 25.85 17.02
CA MET A 55 4.93 25.59 18.32
C MET A 55 3.92 25.85 19.43
N MET A 56 4.00 25.05 20.49
CA MET A 56 3.31 25.28 21.75
C MET A 56 4.29 25.00 22.89
N PHE A 57 4.41 25.92 23.85
CA PHE A 57 5.22 25.73 25.05
C PHE A 57 4.61 26.44 26.25
N GLU A 58 4.98 25.98 27.43
CA GLU A 58 4.45 26.48 28.70
C GLU A 58 5.53 27.26 29.44
N LEU A 59 5.37 28.59 29.51
CA LEU A 59 6.22 29.43 30.35
C LEU A 59 5.81 29.29 31.81
N SER A 60 6.61 28.57 32.59
CA SER A 60 6.38 28.34 34.01
C SER A 60 7.13 29.32 34.91
N GLY A 61 6.60 29.57 36.11
CA GLY A 61 7.25 30.44 37.10
C GLY A 61 6.93 31.92 36.93
N VAL A 62 5.79 32.24 36.33
CA VAL A 62 5.25 33.60 36.27
C VAL A 62 4.87 34.05 37.70
N PRO A 63 5.27 35.25 38.15
CA PRO A 63 4.92 35.76 39.47
C PRO A 63 3.40 35.78 39.71
N PHE A 64 2.97 35.45 40.93
CA PHE A 64 1.56 35.51 41.32
C PHE A 64 1.07 36.97 41.44
N MET A 65 0.69 37.56 40.30
CA MET A 65 0.21 38.94 40.18
C MET A 65 -1.23 38.98 39.64
N GLN A 66 -1.85 40.17 39.60
CA GLN A 66 -3.15 40.32 38.95
C GLN A 66 -3.03 40.17 37.43
N ALA A 67 -4.11 39.80 36.75
CA ALA A 67 -4.13 39.73 35.30
C ALA A 67 -3.73 41.09 34.69
N GLY A 68 -2.89 41.08 33.66
CA GLY A 68 -2.39 42.31 33.03
C GLY A 68 -1.15 42.94 33.68
N GLU A 69 -0.76 42.53 34.89
CA GLU A 69 0.43 43.06 35.57
C GLU A 69 1.75 42.39 35.13
N PRO A 70 1.82 41.05 34.97
CA PRO A 70 3.03 40.40 34.43
C PRO A 70 3.37 40.94 33.05
N ARG A 71 4.65 41.23 32.80
CA ARG A 71 5.13 41.70 31.50
C ARG A 71 6.06 40.65 30.90
N ILE A 72 5.54 39.92 29.94
CA ILE A 72 6.26 38.85 29.24
C ILE A 72 6.60 39.35 27.84
N GLY A 73 7.88 39.44 27.51
CA GLY A 73 8.35 39.86 26.20
C GLY A 73 8.73 38.64 25.36
N ALA A 74 8.16 38.51 24.17
CA ALA A 74 8.57 37.55 23.16
C ALA A 74 9.31 38.28 22.02
N SER A 75 10.45 37.74 21.60
CA SER A 75 11.20 38.17 20.43
C SER A 75 11.22 37.06 19.40
N PHE A 76 10.69 37.35 18.22
CA PHE A 76 10.65 36.47 17.06
C PHE A 76 11.74 36.92 16.10
N ASP A 77 12.76 36.09 15.88
CA ASP A 77 13.86 36.35 14.97
C ASP A 77 13.83 35.38 13.80
N VAL A 78 13.69 35.88 12.58
CA VAL A 78 13.75 35.08 11.35
C VAL A 78 15.04 35.40 10.64
N ASP A 79 15.92 34.41 10.54
CA ASP A 79 17.21 34.55 9.86
C ASP A 79 17.09 34.45 8.33
N HIS A 80 18.19 34.72 7.62
CA HIS A 80 18.27 34.61 6.16
C HIS A 80 17.91 33.23 5.58
N ASN A 81 17.93 32.16 6.38
CA ASN A 81 17.53 30.81 5.99
C ASN A 81 16.04 30.54 6.22
N GLY A 82 15.33 31.47 6.86
CA GLY A 82 13.94 31.30 7.27
C GLY A 82 13.78 30.47 8.53
N ILE A 83 14.83 30.36 9.35
CA ILE A 83 14.79 29.72 10.67
C ILE A 83 14.22 30.75 11.65
N LEU A 84 13.14 30.36 12.33
CA LEU A 84 12.50 31.18 13.36
C LEU A 84 13.10 30.83 14.72
N THR A 85 13.62 31.82 15.43
CA THR A 85 14.01 31.71 16.84
C THR A 85 13.02 32.50 17.68
N LEU A 86 12.51 31.89 18.73
CA LEU A 86 11.64 32.53 19.69
C LEU A 86 12.35 32.61 21.04
N ASP A 87 12.57 33.84 21.48
CA ASP A 87 13.07 34.14 22.82
C ASP A 87 11.93 34.70 23.65
N VAL A 88 11.58 34.02 24.75
CA VAL A 88 10.58 34.53 25.70
C VAL A 88 11.24 34.84 27.03
N THR A 89 11.06 36.09 27.46
CA THR A 89 11.60 36.61 28.70
C THR A 89 10.48 37.21 29.52
N ASP A 90 10.30 36.69 30.74
CA ASP A 90 9.49 37.38 31.74
C ASP A 90 10.31 38.53 32.35
N THR A 91 9.89 39.75 32.04
CA THR A 91 10.54 40.98 32.52
C THR A 91 10.13 41.30 33.97
N SER A 92 9.03 40.71 34.46
CA SER A 92 8.51 40.94 35.81
C SER A 92 9.22 40.11 36.90
N SER A 93 9.79 38.95 36.56
CA SER A 93 10.50 38.07 37.50
C SER A 93 12.02 38.27 37.57
N GLY A 94 12.57 39.29 36.90
CA GLY A 94 14.01 39.57 36.92
C GLY A 94 14.86 38.68 36.01
N GLY A 95 14.25 38.08 34.97
CA GLY A 95 14.99 37.52 33.83
C GLY A 95 15.12 36.00 33.79
N ARG A 96 14.02 35.25 33.94
CA ARG A 96 13.99 33.88 33.40
C ARG A 96 13.77 33.94 31.89
N ASN A 97 14.77 33.43 31.16
CA ASN A 97 14.73 33.29 29.70
C ASN A 97 14.53 31.82 29.38
N GLU A 98 13.48 31.52 28.62
CA GLU A 98 13.35 30.24 27.94
C GLU A 98 13.58 30.51 26.46
N VAL A 99 14.69 29.96 25.94
CA VAL A 99 15.10 30.10 24.55
C VAL A 99 14.81 28.76 23.89
N ALA A 100 13.81 28.73 23.01
CA ALA A 100 13.47 27.55 22.23
C ALA A 100 13.87 27.80 20.77
N PRO A 101 15.05 27.32 20.30
CA PRO A 101 15.39 27.39 18.90
C PRO A 101 14.46 26.46 18.10
N LEU A 102 13.68 27.01 17.17
CA LEU A 102 12.88 26.21 16.25
C LEU A 102 13.65 25.98 14.95
N VAL A 103 14.16 24.77 14.76
CA VAL A 103 14.46 24.27 13.41
C VAL A 103 13.12 23.86 12.81
N ASN A 104 12.68 24.63 11.83
CA ASN A 104 11.40 24.45 11.16
C ASN A 104 11.32 23.05 10.53
N MET A 105 10.63 22.09 11.19
CA MET A 105 10.43 20.72 10.69
C MET A 105 9.60 20.67 9.38
N ARG A 106 9.10 21.82 8.90
CA ARG A 106 8.47 21.96 7.58
C ARG A 106 9.42 21.91 6.39
N ARG A 107 10.73 21.78 6.62
CA ARG A 107 11.66 21.21 5.64
C ARG A 107 12.18 19.91 6.23
N LEU A 108 11.58 18.78 5.86
CA LEU A 108 12.26 17.49 5.99
C LEU A 108 13.69 17.71 5.46
N SER A 109 14.70 17.43 6.28
CA SER A 109 16.08 17.51 5.81
C SER A 109 16.20 16.62 4.57
N THR A 110 17.03 16.99 3.59
CA THR A 110 17.24 16.16 2.39
C THR A 110 17.54 14.71 2.77
N ALA A 111 18.23 14.48 3.89
CA ALA A 111 18.46 13.16 4.47
C ALA A 111 17.18 12.42 4.90
N GLN A 112 16.20 13.07 5.53
CA GLN A 112 14.93 12.42 5.89
C GLN A 112 14.01 12.19 4.67
N ILE A 113 14.11 13.04 3.65
CA ILE A 113 13.45 12.81 2.35
C ILE A 113 14.08 11.59 1.68
N GLU A 114 15.40 11.50 1.64
CA GLU A 114 16.14 10.35 1.10
C GLU A 114 15.83 9.07 1.90
N ASP A 115 15.79 9.12 3.22
CA ASP A 115 15.41 7.98 4.07
C ASP A 115 13.94 7.57 3.83
N SER A 116 13.03 8.52 3.63
CA SER A 116 11.63 8.21 3.34
C SER A 116 11.46 7.63 1.93
N VAL A 117 12.13 8.20 0.93
CA VAL A 117 12.12 7.72 -0.46
C VAL A 117 12.80 6.35 -0.58
N THR A 118 13.87 6.09 0.18
CA THR A 118 14.52 4.78 0.20
C THR A 118 13.69 3.75 0.95
N ALA A 119 13.03 4.12 2.06
CA ALA A 119 12.10 3.25 2.76
C ALA A 119 10.87 2.91 1.89
N GLU A 120 10.33 3.90 1.17
CA GLU A 120 9.20 3.73 0.27
C GLU A 120 9.59 2.92 -0.97
N ALA A 121 10.78 3.13 -1.53
CA ALA A 121 11.32 2.29 -2.60
C ALA A 121 11.59 0.85 -2.15
N ALA A 122 12.07 0.65 -0.92
CA ALA A 122 12.26 -0.67 -0.33
C ALA A 122 10.92 -1.39 -0.08
N MET A 123 9.90 -0.67 0.38
CA MET A 123 8.54 -1.21 0.51
C MET A 123 7.95 -1.55 -0.85
N TYR A 124 8.08 -0.68 -1.85
CA TYR A 124 7.60 -0.95 -3.21
C TYR A 124 8.30 -2.16 -3.84
N ALA A 125 9.61 -2.30 -3.64
CA ALA A 125 10.37 -3.47 -4.10
C ALA A 125 9.94 -4.75 -3.38
N ALA A 126 9.67 -4.69 -2.07
CA ALA A 126 9.18 -5.82 -1.29
C ALA A 126 7.75 -6.23 -1.70
N ASP A 127 6.86 -5.26 -1.95
CA ASP A 127 5.50 -5.48 -2.43
C ASP A 127 5.49 -6.06 -3.84
N GLU A 128 6.35 -5.57 -4.74
CA GLU A 128 6.46 -6.12 -6.09
C GLU A 128 7.01 -7.55 -6.07
N ALA A 129 8.03 -7.82 -5.25
CA ALA A 129 8.54 -9.18 -5.04
C ALA A 129 7.48 -10.11 -4.41
N HIS A 130 6.60 -9.59 -3.56
CA HIS A 130 5.46 -10.34 -3.04
C HIS A 130 4.42 -10.63 -4.14
N ARG A 131 4.05 -9.61 -4.91
CA ARG A 131 3.08 -9.73 -6.03
C ARG A 131 3.55 -10.74 -7.06
N ILE A 132 4.81 -10.66 -7.49
CA ILE A 132 5.41 -11.59 -8.46
C ILE A 132 5.38 -13.04 -7.93
N ARG A 133 5.71 -13.26 -6.65
CA ARG A 133 5.64 -14.60 -6.03
C ARG A 133 4.21 -15.15 -5.98
N VAL A 134 3.25 -14.32 -5.60
CA VAL A 134 1.83 -14.70 -5.57
C VAL A 134 1.36 -15.11 -6.96
N THR A 135 1.68 -14.33 -7.99
CA THR A 135 1.35 -14.66 -9.38
C THR A 135 1.96 -16.00 -9.82
N ALA A 136 3.25 -16.24 -9.57
CA ALA A 136 3.92 -17.49 -9.94
C ALA A 136 3.30 -18.71 -9.23
N ARG A 137 2.92 -18.56 -7.96
CA ARG A 137 2.21 -19.60 -7.20
C ARG A 137 0.82 -19.88 -7.78
N GLU A 138 0.08 -18.84 -8.13
CA GLU A 138 -1.23 -18.97 -8.78
C GLU A 138 -1.13 -19.65 -10.15
N GLU A 139 -0.13 -19.31 -10.95
CA GLU A 139 0.13 -19.96 -12.25
C GLU A 139 0.37 -21.46 -12.09
N LEU A 140 1.24 -21.86 -11.15
CA LEU A 140 1.46 -23.28 -10.83
C LEU A 140 0.17 -23.97 -10.38
N GLY A 141 -0.61 -23.32 -9.51
CA GLY A 141 -1.89 -23.85 -9.03
C GLY A 141 -2.91 -24.05 -10.17
N ARG A 142 -3.10 -23.02 -11.00
CA ARG A 142 -4.01 -23.08 -12.16
C ARG A 142 -3.61 -24.19 -13.13
N TYR A 143 -2.32 -24.33 -13.41
CA TYR A 143 -1.82 -25.39 -14.30
C TYR A 143 -2.00 -26.79 -13.70
N ALA A 144 -1.68 -26.96 -12.41
CA ALA A 144 -1.92 -28.21 -11.70
C ALA A 144 -3.41 -28.60 -11.71
N ASP A 145 -4.33 -27.65 -11.55
CA ASP A 145 -5.77 -27.92 -11.62
C ASP A 145 -6.22 -28.33 -13.03
N ALA A 146 -5.68 -27.71 -14.08
CA ALA A 146 -5.93 -28.11 -15.46
C ALA A 146 -5.47 -29.56 -15.72
N VAL A 147 -4.29 -29.92 -15.23
CA VAL A 147 -3.74 -31.27 -15.35
C VAL A 147 -4.57 -32.28 -14.54
N ARG A 148 -5.00 -31.96 -13.32
CA ARG A 148 -5.92 -32.81 -12.53
C ARG A 148 -7.22 -33.10 -13.27
N GLN A 149 -7.78 -32.09 -13.93
CA GLN A 149 -8.99 -32.27 -14.74
C GLN A 149 -8.73 -33.13 -15.97
N ALA A 150 -7.57 -33.00 -16.60
CA ALA A 150 -7.16 -33.85 -17.72
C ALA A 150 -7.03 -35.32 -17.32
N ILE A 151 -6.39 -35.60 -16.19
CA ILE A 151 -6.24 -36.97 -15.67
C ILE A 151 -7.58 -37.57 -15.24
N ARG A 152 -8.48 -36.80 -14.64
CA ARG A 152 -9.80 -37.29 -14.19
C ARG A 152 -10.82 -37.48 -15.31
N ALA A 153 -10.54 -36.99 -16.52
CA ALA A 153 -11.45 -37.16 -17.65
C ALA A 153 -11.60 -38.66 -18.00
N PRO A 154 -12.83 -39.16 -18.19
CA PRO A 154 -13.05 -40.53 -18.63
C PRO A 154 -12.67 -40.65 -20.11
N LEU A 155 -11.42 -41.02 -20.37
CA LEU A 155 -10.88 -41.24 -21.73
C LEU A 155 -11.27 -42.62 -22.27
N ASP A 156 -11.58 -43.56 -21.38
CA ASP A 156 -11.97 -44.94 -21.64
C ASP A 156 -13.30 -45.06 -22.42
N ALA A 157 -14.08 -43.98 -22.51
CA ALA A 157 -15.32 -43.91 -23.30
C ALA A 157 -15.06 -43.68 -24.80
N VAL A 158 -13.83 -43.34 -25.20
CA VAL A 158 -13.45 -43.15 -26.60
C VAL A 158 -12.90 -44.48 -27.14
N ARG A 159 -13.22 -44.82 -28.39
CA ARG A 159 -12.68 -46.02 -29.05
C ARG A 159 -11.17 -45.84 -29.24
N MET A 160 -10.36 -46.73 -28.67
CA MET A 160 -8.89 -46.67 -28.72
C MET A 160 -8.32 -48.01 -29.14
N SER A 161 -7.14 -48.01 -29.75
CA SER A 161 -6.32 -49.21 -29.90
C SER A 161 -5.59 -49.55 -28.59
N GLU A 162 -5.24 -50.82 -28.37
CA GLU A 162 -4.48 -51.27 -27.18
C GLU A 162 -3.17 -50.48 -27.00
N GLY A 163 -2.52 -50.03 -28.08
CA GLY A 163 -1.31 -49.21 -28.02
C GLY A 163 -1.55 -47.79 -27.50
N GLU A 164 -2.67 -47.16 -27.88
CA GLU A 164 -3.04 -45.82 -27.41
C GLU A 164 -3.49 -45.82 -25.94
N GLU A 165 -4.11 -46.91 -25.49
CA GLU A 165 -4.54 -47.08 -24.11
C GLU A 165 -3.33 -47.15 -23.15
N VAL A 166 -2.29 -47.89 -23.54
CA VAL A 166 -1.01 -47.96 -22.79
C VAL A 166 -0.32 -46.60 -22.72
N GLU A 167 -0.22 -45.87 -23.85
CA GLU A 167 0.39 -44.54 -23.87
C GLU A 167 -0.34 -43.52 -22.98
N ILE A 168 -1.67 -43.61 -22.88
CA ILE A 168 -2.49 -42.74 -22.02
C ILE A 168 -2.30 -43.07 -20.54
N LEU A 169 -2.23 -44.36 -20.18
CA LEU A 169 -1.94 -44.80 -18.82
C LEU A 169 -0.56 -44.31 -18.36
N GLU A 170 0.48 -44.49 -19.18
CA GLU A 170 1.83 -43.98 -18.88
C GLU A 170 1.85 -42.45 -18.75
N ALA A 171 1.12 -41.74 -19.62
CA ALA A 171 1.01 -40.29 -19.57
C ALA A 171 0.24 -39.80 -18.33
N ARG A 172 -0.74 -40.56 -17.83
CA ARG A 172 -1.46 -40.27 -16.58
C ARG A 172 -0.56 -40.47 -15.37
N GLU A 173 0.16 -41.58 -15.29
CA GLU A 173 1.11 -41.83 -14.19
C GLU A 173 2.20 -40.76 -14.12
N ALA A 174 2.78 -40.39 -15.26
CA ALA A 174 3.76 -39.31 -15.33
C ALA A 174 3.18 -37.96 -14.87
N ALA A 175 1.91 -37.69 -15.19
CA ALA A 175 1.22 -36.48 -14.78
C ALA A 175 0.87 -36.48 -13.28
N GLU A 176 0.55 -37.63 -12.69
CA GLU A 176 0.34 -37.76 -11.24
C GLU A 176 1.63 -37.52 -10.46
N VAL A 177 2.77 -38.04 -10.93
CA VAL A 177 4.09 -37.75 -10.35
C VAL A 177 4.37 -36.25 -10.38
N GLY A 178 4.10 -35.58 -11.50
CA GLY A 178 4.28 -34.14 -11.59
C GLY A 178 3.36 -33.33 -10.69
N LEU A 179 2.11 -33.77 -10.52
CA LEU A 179 1.16 -33.15 -9.60
C LEU A 179 1.58 -33.30 -8.13
N GLN A 180 2.19 -34.44 -7.78
CA GLN A 180 2.74 -34.68 -6.45
C GLN A 180 3.87 -33.70 -6.16
N THR A 181 4.83 -33.56 -7.08
CA THR A 181 5.93 -32.59 -6.98
C THR A 181 5.38 -31.18 -6.86
N ALA A 182 4.45 -30.76 -7.73
CA ALA A 182 3.84 -29.43 -7.65
C ALA A 182 3.11 -29.18 -6.31
N ALA A 183 2.47 -30.20 -5.73
CA ALA A 183 1.84 -30.10 -4.43
C ALA A 183 2.86 -29.89 -3.29
N GLU A 184 4.03 -30.51 -3.37
CA GLU A 184 5.12 -30.28 -2.42
C GLU A 184 5.60 -28.82 -2.47
N TYR A 185 5.85 -28.28 -3.66
CA TYR A 185 6.24 -26.86 -3.83
C TYR A 185 5.16 -25.89 -3.32
N LEU A 186 3.88 -26.25 -3.44
CA LEU A 186 2.76 -25.45 -2.93
C LEU A 186 2.59 -25.58 -1.39
N ALA A 187 3.08 -26.67 -0.79
CA ALA A 187 2.94 -26.97 0.64
C ALA A 187 4.14 -26.52 1.49
N VAL A 188 5.36 -26.50 0.94
CA VAL A 188 6.60 -26.36 1.71
C VAL A 188 6.75 -24.99 2.40
N SER A 189 6.31 -23.87 1.81
CA SER A 189 6.16 -22.58 2.53
C SER A 189 5.67 -21.47 1.59
N PRO A 190 4.90 -20.47 2.05
CA PRO A 190 4.67 -19.21 1.32
C PRO A 190 5.95 -18.34 1.12
N LEU A 191 7.10 -18.79 1.63
CA LEU A 191 8.39 -18.09 1.53
C LEU A 191 9.29 -18.56 0.38
N LEU A 192 8.87 -19.52 -0.46
CA LEU A 192 9.70 -19.90 -1.61
C LEU A 192 9.93 -18.72 -2.55
N GLU A 193 11.13 -18.66 -3.12
CA GLU A 193 11.47 -17.70 -4.16
C GLU A 193 10.72 -18.03 -5.46
N MET A 194 10.47 -17.00 -6.27
CA MET A 194 9.73 -17.12 -7.53
C MET A 194 10.32 -18.21 -8.46
N GLU A 195 11.65 -18.32 -8.51
CA GLU A 195 12.36 -19.28 -9.36
C GLU A 195 11.99 -20.73 -9.04
N ALA A 196 11.67 -21.03 -7.77
CA ALA A 196 11.26 -22.37 -7.38
C ALA A 196 9.88 -22.73 -7.93
N TYR A 197 8.93 -21.78 -7.93
CA TYR A 197 7.61 -21.99 -8.54
C TYR A 197 7.70 -22.15 -10.05
N GLN A 198 8.58 -21.39 -10.73
CA GLN A 198 8.81 -21.52 -12.17
C GLN A 198 9.49 -22.84 -12.55
N THR A 199 10.42 -23.31 -11.72
CA THR A 199 11.07 -24.60 -11.91
C THR A 199 10.05 -25.73 -11.78
N ALA A 200 9.21 -25.69 -10.74
CA ALA A 200 8.12 -26.65 -10.56
C ALA A 200 7.10 -26.60 -11.70
N LEU A 201 6.77 -25.41 -12.21
CA LEU A 201 5.88 -25.27 -13.37
C LEU A 201 6.49 -25.90 -14.63
N SER A 202 7.78 -25.65 -14.89
CA SER A 202 8.49 -26.20 -16.03
C SER A 202 8.60 -27.73 -15.97
N GLU A 203 8.85 -28.26 -14.78
CA GLU A 203 8.91 -29.71 -14.55
C GLU A 203 7.53 -30.37 -14.73
N LEU A 204 6.48 -29.75 -14.18
CA LEU A 204 5.10 -30.20 -14.37
C LEU A 204 4.73 -30.18 -15.86
N GLN A 205 5.03 -29.10 -16.58
CA GLN A 205 4.82 -29.00 -18.04
C GLN A 205 5.57 -30.08 -18.82
N ARG A 206 6.81 -30.38 -18.44
CA ARG A 206 7.61 -31.45 -19.07
C ARG A 206 6.91 -32.80 -18.91
N GLN A 207 6.45 -33.10 -17.71
CA GLN A 207 5.81 -34.38 -17.37
C GLN A 207 4.39 -34.51 -17.95
N THR A 208 3.69 -33.39 -18.17
CA THR A 208 2.31 -33.37 -18.69
C THR A 208 2.22 -33.06 -20.18
N SER A 209 3.35 -32.86 -20.85
CA SER A 209 3.46 -32.52 -22.28
C SER A 209 2.67 -33.46 -23.21
N ARG A 210 2.47 -34.72 -22.80
CA ARG A 210 1.72 -35.72 -23.56
C ARG A 210 0.23 -35.76 -23.18
N ILE A 211 -0.12 -35.68 -21.91
CA ILE A 211 -1.50 -35.93 -21.44
C ILE A 211 -2.48 -34.80 -21.82
N LEU A 212 -2.05 -33.54 -21.78
CA LEU A 212 -2.92 -32.40 -22.09
C LEU A 212 -3.44 -32.43 -23.54
N PRO A 213 -2.58 -32.49 -24.58
CA PRO A 213 -3.06 -32.52 -25.97
C PRO A 213 -3.85 -33.80 -26.28
N LEU A 214 -3.48 -34.95 -25.71
CA LEU A 214 -4.23 -36.20 -25.85
C LEU A 214 -5.63 -36.08 -25.25
N SER A 215 -5.74 -35.50 -24.05
CA SER A 215 -7.03 -35.29 -23.38
C SER A 215 -7.92 -34.29 -24.12
N GLU A 216 -7.35 -33.21 -24.68
CA GLU A 216 -8.09 -32.23 -25.47
C GLU A 216 -8.56 -32.80 -26.82
N ALA A 217 -7.69 -33.54 -27.52
CA ALA A 217 -8.03 -34.20 -28.77
C ALA A 217 -9.18 -35.20 -28.56
N LYS A 218 -9.12 -36.01 -27.50
CA LYS A 218 -10.16 -36.99 -27.17
C LYS A 218 -11.46 -36.34 -26.69
N ARG A 219 -11.40 -35.22 -25.96
CA ARG A 219 -12.61 -34.43 -25.65
C ARG A 219 -13.28 -33.87 -26.90
N LYS A 220 -12.51 -33.37 -27.88
CA LYS A 220 -13.06 -32.89 -29.16
C LYS A 220 -13.67 -34.02 -29.98
N GLU A 221 -13.05 -35.19 -29.99
CA GLU A 221 -13.58 -36.39 -30.65
C GLU A 221 -14.90 -36.85 -30.01
N ALA A 222 -14.97 -36.90 -28.69
CA ALA A 222 -16.20 -37.23 -27.95
C ALA A 222 -17.32 -36.19 -28.17
N ALA A 223 -16.99 -34.89 -28.20
CA ALA A 223 -17.94 -33.83 -28.49
C ALA A 223 -18.45 -33.87 -29.95
N GLY A 224 -17.59 -34.23 -30.91
CA GLY A 224 -17.95 -34.44 -32.31
C GLY A 224 -18.84 -35.66 -32.52
N ALA A 225 -18.57 -36.77 -31.82
CA ALA A 225 -19.41 -37.97 -31.84
C ALA A 225 -20.81 -37.71 -31.27
N SER A 226 -20.90 -36.98 -30.16
CA SER A 226 -22.18 -36.56 -29.58
C SER A 226 -22.99 -35.65 -30.50
N ALA A 227 -22.35 -34.74 -31.25
CA ALA A 227 -23.04 -33.88 -32.21
C ALA A 227 -23.61 -34.68 -33.41
N ALA A 228 -22.85 -35.67 -33.92
CA ALA A 228 -23.29 -36.52 -35.02
C ALA A 228 -24.44 -37.47 -34.63
N GLU A 229 -24.46 -37.98 -33.38
CA GLU A 229 -25.57 -38.80 -32.88
C GLU A 229 -26.88 -38.01 -32.77
N VAL A 230 -26.82 -36.75 -32.34
CA VAL A 230 -27.99 -35.87 -32.26
C VAL A 230 -28.53 -35.52 -33.64
N GLU A 231 -27.65 -35.31 -34.62
CA GLU A 231 -28.04 -35.02 -36.02
C GLU A 231 -28.71 -36.25 -36.68
N SER A 232 -28.23 -37.46 -36.38
CA SER A 232 -28.84 -38.71 -36.89
C SER A 232 -30.23 -39.02 -36.29
N LEU A 233 -30.53 -38.52 -35.08
CA LEU A 233 -31.84 -38.66 -34.46
C LEU A 233 -32.89 -37.68 -35.01
N VAL A 234 -32.46 -36.55 -35.57
CA VAL A 234 -33.36 -35.53 -36.16
C VAL A 234 -33.80 -35.93 -37.57
N ASP A 235 -32.98 -36.67 -38.32
CA ASP A 235 -33.29 -37.14 -39.68
C ASP A 235 -34.22 -38.38 -39.74
N GLY A 236 -34.55 -38.96 -38.58
CA GLY A 236 -35.38 -40.17 -38.46
C GLY A 236 -36.88 -39.93 -38.19
N LEU A 237 -37.34 -38.68 -38.08
CA LEU A 237 -38.75 -38.37 -37.86
C LEU A 237 -39.51 -38.36 -39.21
N PRO A 238 -40.49 -39.25 -39.44
CA PRO A 238 -41.27 -39.24 -40.66
C PRO A 238 -42.02 -37.91 -40.76
N SER A 239 -41.86 -37.25 -41.91
CA SER A 239 -42.51 -36.00 -42.27
C SER A 239 -44.01 -36.20 -42.43
N ASP A 240 -44.76 -36.08 -41.34
CA ASP A 240 -46.22 -36.15 -41.36
C ASP A 240 -46.78 -34.90 -42.08
N HIS A 241 -47.02 -35.04 -43.38
CA HIS A 241 -47.81 -34.14 -44.19
C HIS A 241 -49.30 -34.36 -43.85
N GLY A 242 -49.74 -33.77 -42.73
CA GLY A 242 -51.14 -33.73 -42.32
C GLY A 242 -51.79 -32.40 -42.68
N ALA A 243 -52.37 -32.33 -43.87
CA ALA A 243 -53.26 -31.25 -44.29
C ALA A 243 -54.49 -31.13 -43.39
N ALA A 244 -54.81 -29.92 -42.93
CA ALA A 244 -56.15 -29.54 -42.48
C ALA A 244 -56.33 -28.02 -42.50
N ILE A 245 -56.78 -27.46 -43.63
CA ILE A 245 -57.96 -26.58 -43.74
C ILE A 245 -58.57 -26.78 -45.13
#